data_AF-A0A957K811-F1
#
_entry.id   AF-A0A957K811-F1
#
_cell.length_a   1.000
_cell.length_b   1.000
_cell.length_c   1.000
_cell.angle_alpha   90.00
_cell.angle_beta   90.00
_cell.angle_gamma   90.00
#
_symmetry.space_group_name_H-M   'P 1'
#
loop_
_entity.id
_entity.type
_entity.pdbx_description
1 polymer ?
#
loop_
_entity_poly.entity_id
_entity_poly.type
_entity_poly.pdbx_seq_one_letter_code
_entity_poly.pdbx_strand_id
1 'polypeptide(L)'
;MMDDYYDLGSFTRTVTTSSPEAQIWFDRGLNWTYAYNFEAAVDCFQRAAAIDPTCVMAHWGIGYGVGCNYNKQWRVFSPKEIGRTMKTAREAIQAGSQHLDAATEVEG
;
A
#
# COMPACT_ATOMS: atom_id res chain seq x y z
N MET A 1 13.95 14.09 -13.86
CA MET A 1 14.25 12.83 -14.54
C MET A 1 13.03 11.96 -14.33
N MET A 2 12.14 11.85 -15.32
CA MET A 2 11.09 10.83 -15.25
C MET A 2 11.82 9.51 -15.48
N ASP A 3 12.17 8.84 -14.38
CA ASP A 3 12.78 7.52 -14.38
C ASP A 3 11.97 6.56 -15.28
N ASP A 4 12.64 5.61 -15.93
CA ASP A 4 12.11 4.52 -16.77
C ASP A 4 11.19 3.55 -15.98
N TYR A 5 10.34 4.07 -15.11
CA TYR A 5 9.35 3.32 -14.37
C TYR A 5 8.22 2.89 -15.32
N TYR A 6 7.78 1.65 -15.18
CA TYR A 6 6.75 1.06 -16.02
C TYR A 6 5.46 1.90 -16.00
N ASP A 7 4.98 2.30 -17.18
CA ASP A 7 3.75 3.08 -17.32
C ASP A 7 2.53 2.21 -17.05
N LEU A 8 1.85 2.46 -15.93
CA LEU A 8 0.64 1.77 -15.49
C LEU A 8 -0.64 2.55 -15.82
N GLY A 9 -0.51 3.65 -16.56
CA GLY A 9 -1.56 4.63 -16.77
C GLY A 9 -1.58 5.75 -15.74
N SER A 10 -2.51 6.69 -15.94
CA SER A 10 -2.57 7.97 -15.23
C SER A 10 -3.61 8.02 -14.12
N PHE A 11 -4.18 6.87 -13.73
CA PHE A 11 -5.15 6.85 -12.64
C PHE A 11 -4.48 7.28 -11.33
N THR A 12 -5.17 8.15 -10.60
CA THR A 12 -4.72 8.73 -9.34
C THR A 12 -5.90 8.80 -8.37
N ARG A 13 -5.60 8.66 -7.08
CA ARG A 13 -6.53 8.95 -6.00
C ARG A 13 -5.79 9.83 -5.00
N THR A 14 -6.19 11.09 -4.91
CA THR A 14 -5.63 12.01 -3.91
C THR A 14 -5.84 11.44 -2.51
N VAL A 15 -4.74 11.33 -1.77
CA VAL A 15 -4.71 10.93 -0.36
C VAL A 15 -4.03 12.01 0.47
N THR A 16 -4.25 11.98 1.78
CA THR A 16 -3.59 12.89 2.70
C THR A 16 -2.13 12.51 2.87
N THR A 17 -1.26 13.35 2.32
CA THR A 17 0.20 13.23 2.37
C THR A 17 0.82 14.61 2.28
N SER A 18 1.92 14.82 2.97
CA SER A 18 2.76 16.02 2.87
C SER A 18 3.73 15.97 1.69
N SER A 19 3.93 14.78 1.10
CA SER A 19 4.89 14.53 0.04
C SER A 19 4.21 14.22 -1.30
N PRO A 20 4.45 15.04 -2.35
CA PRO A 20 4.04 14.71 -3.72
C PRO A 20 4.66 13.40 -4.23
N GLU A 21 5.85 13.05 -3.74
CA GLU A 21 6.50 11.79 -4.11
C GLU A 21 5.79 10.57 -3.49
N ALA A 22 5.32 10.69 -2.25
CA ALA A 22 4.51 9.65 -1.62
C ALA A 22 3.17 9.45 -2.35
N GLN A 23 2.54 10.55 -2.82
CA GLN A 23 1.33 10.46 -3.67
C GLN A 23 1.58 9.66 -4.95
N ILE A 24 2.70 9.90 -5.63
CA ILE A 24 3.08 9.16 -6.85
C ILE A 24 3.23 7.66 -6.56
N TRP A 25 3.91 7.30 -5.47
CA TRP A 25 4.07 5.90 -5.09
C TRP A 25 2.77 5.24 -4.64
N PHE A 26 1.90 5.97 -3.95
CA PHE A 26 0.57 5.48 -3.61
C PHE A 26 -0.28 5.19 -4.86
N ASP A 27 -0.30 6.12 -5.82
CA ASP A 27 -1.02 5.96 -7.08
C ASP A 27 -0.50 4.75 -7.89
N ARG A 28 0.83 4.56 -7.92
CA ARG A 28 1.45 3.37 -8.52
C ARG A 28 1.02 2.07 -7.84
N GLY A 29 0.92 2.07 -6.51
CA GLY A 29 0.44 0.92 -5.74
C GLY A 29 -1.02 0.57 -6.05
N LEU A 30 -1.88 1.58 -6.19
CA LEU A 30 -3.27 1.40 -6.63
C LEU A 30 -3.35 0.85 -8.05
N ASN A 31 -2.55 1.36 -8.98
CA ASN A 31 -2.58 0.90 -10.35
C ASN A 31 -2.08 -0.56 -10.47
N TRP A 32 -1.04 -0.94 -9.71
CA TRP A 32 -0.61 -2.34 -9.63
C TRP A 32 -1.66 -3.26 -9.01
N THR A 33 -2.39 -2.76 -8.01
CA THR A 33 -3.55 -3.47 -7.43
C THR A 33 -4.59 -3.74 -8.51
N TYR A 34 -4.95 -2.73 -9.31
CA TYR A 34 -5.93 -2.88 -10.38
C TYR A 34 -5.42 -3.75 -11.54
N ALA A 35 -4.10 -3.84 -11.72
CA ALA A 35 -3.45 -4.77 -12.63
C ALA A 35 -3.26 -6.18 -12.03
N TYR A 36 -3.80 -6.44 -10.83
CA TYR A 36 -3.71 -7.73 -10.12
C TYR A 36 -2.29 -8.18 -9.74
N ASN A 37 -1.33 -7.25 -9.68
CA ASN A 37 0.03 -7.51 -9.19
C ASN A 37 0.20 -6.95 -7.77
N PHE A 38 -0.20 -7.74 -6.78
CA PHE A 38 -0.19 -7.32 -5.38
C PHE A 38 1.21 -7.20 -4.77
N GLU A 39 2.20 -7.96 -5.27
CA GLU A 39 3.58 -7.87 -4.79
C GLU A 39 4.17 -6.49 -5.15
N ALA A 40 4.07 -6.11 -6.43
CA ALA A 40 4.49 -4.78 -6.88
C ALA A 40 3.68 -3.64 -6.24
N ALA A 41 2.39 -3.87 -5.95
CA ALA A 41 1.56 -2.91 -5.24
C ALA A 41 2.08 -2.67 -3.80
N VAL A 42 2.35 -3.74 -3.05
CA VAL A 42 2.88 -3.65 -1.68
C VAL A 42 4.23 -2.92 -1.67
N ASP A 43 5.13 -3.21 -2.61
CA ASP A 43 6.40 -2.50 -2.72
C ASP A 43 6.22 -0.99 -2.93
N CYS A 44 5.23 -0.59 -3.74
CA CYS A 44 4.91 0.81 -3.96
C CYS A 44 4.34 1.47 -2.69
N PHE A 45 3.42 0.80 -1.99
CA PHE A 45 2.87 1.31 -0.74
C PHE A 45 3.92 1.43 0.36
N GLN A 46 4.86 0.47 0.44
CA GLN A 46 6.01 0.55 1.36
C GLN A 46 6.92 1.75 1.04
N ARG A 47 7.16 2.05 -0.24
CA ARG A 47 7.91 3.25 -0.64
C ARG A 47 7.16 4.52 -0.26
N ALA A 48 5.85 4.58 -0.50
CA ALA A 48 5.03 5.73 -0.10
C ALA A 48 5.09 5.97 1.42
N ALA A 49 4.96 4.90 2.23
CA ALA A 49 5.06 4.97 3.68
C ALA A 49 6.47 5.31 4.18
N ALA A 50 7.53 4.93 3.45
CA ALA A 50 8.90 5.30 3.78
C ALA A 50 9.19 6.79 3.50
N ILE A 51 8.54 7.36 2.46
CA ILE A 51 8.67 8.77 2.09
C ILE A 51 7.84 9.65 3.03
N ASP A 52 6.59 9.27 3.27
CA ASP A 52 5.71 9.94 4.23
C ASP A 52 5.10 8.91 5.20
N PRO A 53 5.71 8.73 6.39
CA PRO A 53 5.18 7.83 7.42
C PRO A 53 3.80 8.22 7.95
N THR A 54 3.36 9.47 7.75
CA THR A 54 2.04 9.96 8.18
C THR A 54 0.94 9.70 7.14
N CYS A 55 1.30 9.21 5.95
CA CYS A 55 0.34 8.82 4.92
C CYS A 55 -0.41 7.55 5.34
N VAL A 56 -1.54 7.70 6.02
CA VAL A 56 -2.38 6.60 6.54
C VAL A 56 -2.77 5.63 5.42
N MET A 57 -3.09 6.15 4.24
CA MET A 57 -3.49 5.33 3.09
C MET A 57 -2.36 4.46 2.52
N ALA A 58 -1.09 4.86 2.65
CA ALA A 58 0.03 4.00 2.28
C ALA A 58 0.10 2.77 3.21
N HIS A 59 -0.08 2.96 4.52
CA HIS A 59 -0.13 1.87 5.49
C HIS A 59 -1.34 0.94 5.26
N TRP A 60 -2.51 1.52 4.97
CA TRP A 60 -3.68 0.76 4.53
C TRP A 60 -3.37 -0.10 3.30
N GLY A 61 -2.71 0.49 2.30
CA GLY A 61 -2.33 -0.20 1.06
C GLY A 61 -1.43 -1.40 1.29
N ILE A 62 -0.47 -1.31 2.22
CA ILE A 62 0.37 -2.45 2.63
C ILE A 62 -0.52 -3.55 3.22
N GLY A 63 -1.39 -3.23 4.19
CA GLY A 63 -2.28 -4.20 4.83
C GLY A 63 -3.24 -4.86 3.85
N TYR A 64 -3.79 -4.08 2.93
CA TYR A 64 -4.66 -4.54 1.85
C TYR A 64 -3.92 -5.49 0.89
N GLY A 65 -2.68 -5.17 0.53
CA GLY A 65 -1.94 -5.88 -0.51
C GLY A 65 -1.29 -7.20 -0.08
N VAL A 66 -0.89 -7.34 1.19
CA VAL A 66 -0.16 -8.55 1.68
C VAL A 66 -1.05 -9.78 1.91
N GLY A 67 -2.37 -9.56 1.96
CA GLY A 67 -3.37 -10.59 2.24
C GLY A 67 -3.61 -11.57 1.09
N CYS A 68 -4.59 -12.46 1.27
CA CYS A 68 -5.09 -13.22 0.14
C CYS A 68 -5.73 -12.29 -0.89
N ASN A 69 -5.66 -12.69 -2.15
CA ASN A 69 -6.34 -12.01 -3.24
C ASN A 69 -6.92 -13.05 -4.21
N TYR A 70 -7.51 -12.58 -5.30
CA TYR A 70 -8.12 -13.45 -6.31
C TYR A 70 -7.11 -14.47 -6.89
N ASN A 71 -5.86 -14.04 -7.11
CA ASN A 71 -4.79 -14.87 -7.68
C ASN A 71 -4.11 -15.78 -6.65
N LYS A 72 -4.17 -15.43 -5.36
CA LYS A 72 -3.57 -16.20 -4.26
C LYS A 72 -4.54 -16.27 -3.08
N GLN A 73 -5.37 -17.30 -3.06
CA GLN A 73 -6.35 -17.54 -1.99
C GLN A 73 -5.69 -18.07 -0.71
N TRP A 74 -6.31 -17.86 0.46
CA TRP A 74 -5.76 -18.34 1.74
C TRP A 74 -5.39 -19.83 1.75
N ARG A 75 -6.15 -20.67 1.04
CA ARG A 75 -5.91 -22.12 0.97
C ARG A 75 -4.56 -22.50 0.36
N VAL A 76 -3.96 -21.62 -0.44
CA VAL A 76 -2.64 -21.86 -1.06
C VAL A 76 -1.48 -21.27 -0.27
N PHE A 77 -1.73 -20.58 0.84
CA PHE A 77 -0.65 -20.07 1.69
C PHE A 77 -0.15 -21.17 2.62
N SER A 78 1.17 -21.26 2.77
CA SER A 78 1.78 -22.02 3.85
C SER A 78 1.58 -21.33 5.21
N PRO A 79 1.61 -22.06 6.33
CA PRO A 79 1.54 -21.45 7.67
C PRO A 79 2.58 -20.35 7.92
N LYS A 80 3.78 -20.50 7.32
CA LYS A 80 4.85 -19.49 7.42
C LYS A 80 4.49 -18.20 6.68
N GLU A 81 3.91 -18.32 5.49
CA GLU A 81 3.44 -17.15 4.73
C GLU A 81 2.29 -16.46 5.44
N ILE A 82 1.32 -17.22 5.97
CA ILE A 82 0.23 -16.66 6.78
C ILE A 82 0.81 -15.86 7.96
N GLY A 83 1.77 -16.44 8.70
CA GLY A 83 2.42 -15.77 9.81
C GLY A 83 3.11 -14.45 9.40
N ARG A 84 3.80 -14.44 8.25
CA ARG A 84 4.42 -13.22 7.72
C ARG A 84 3.39 -12.18 7.31
N THR A 85 2.40 -12.57 6.51
CA THR A 85 1.31 -11.69 6.05
C THR A 85 0.59 -11.05 7.23
N MET A 86 0.20 -11.83 8.24
CA MET A 86 -0.50 -11.33 9.42
C MET A 86 0.37 -10.37 10.23
N LYS A 87 1.67 -10.65 10.34
CA LYS A 87 2.63 -9.75 10.99
C LYS A 87 2.72 -8.42 10.25
N THR A 88 3.00 -8.44 8.95
CA THR A 88 3.16 -7.23 8.14
C THR A 88 1.88 -6.39 8.10
N ALA A 89 0.71 -7.01 7.91
CA ALA A 89 -0.56 -6.31 7.94
C ALA A 89 -0.80 -5.62 9.29
N ARG A 90 -0.52 -6.31 10.40
CA ARG A 90 -0.68 -5.74 11.74
C ARG A 90 0.27 -4.58 11.98
N GLU A 91 1.54 -4.71 11.62
CA GLU A 91 2.53 -3.65 11.77
C GLU A 91 2.15 -2.41 10.95
N ALA A 92 1.70 -2.59 9.71
CA ALA A 92 1.23 -1.48 8.87
C ALA A 92 -0.01 -0.81 9.46
N ILE A 93 -1.04 -1.58 9.84
CA ILE A 93 -2.26 -1.03 10.46
C ILE A 93 -1.92 -0.25 11.74
N GLN A 94 -1.02 -0.81 12.57
CA GLN A 94 -0.59 -0.14 13.79
C GLN A 94 0.15 1.17 13.49
N ALA A 95 1.06 1.19 12.51
CA ALA A 95 1.76 2.40 12.10
C ALA A 95 0.79 3.47 11.56
N GLY A 96 -0.14 3.10 10.66
CA GLY A 96 -1.16 4.02 10.15
C GLY A 96 -2.08 4.56 11.24
N SER A 97 -2.47 3.71 12.22
CA SER A 97 -3.36 4.12 13.31
C SER A 97 -2.78 5.20 14.22
N GLN A 98 -1.45 5.37 14.27
CA GLN A 98 -0.78 6.41 15.05
C GLN A 98 -0.93 7.81 14.41
N HIS A 99 -1.42 7.88 13.18
CA HIS A 99 -1.49 9.10 12.38
C HIS A 99 -2.91 9.44 11.91
N LEU A 100 -3.94 8.85 12.53
CA LEU A 100 -5.34 9.10 12.17
C LEU A 100 -5.75 10.58 12.34
N ASP A 101 -5.14 11.30 13.28
CA ASP A 101 -5.38 12.74 13.46
C ASP A 101 -4.97 13.58 12.24
N ALA A 102 -4.09 13.04 11.39
CA ALA A 102 -3.65 13.68 10.14
C ALA A 102 -4.49 13.23 8.92
N ALA A 103 -5.34 12.21 9.05
CA ALA A 103 -6.17 11.71 7.97
C ALA A 103 -7.52 12.45 7.86
N THR A 104 -8.11 12.41 6.67
CA THR A 104 -9.52 12.80 6.52
C THR A 104 -10.45 11.74 7.13
N GLU A 105 -11.71 12.09 7.38
CA GLU A 105 -12.73 11.15 7.87
C GLU A 105 -12.88 9.90 6.98
N VAL A 106 -12.61 10.00 5.67
CA VAL A 106 -12.71 8.87 4.74
C VAL A 106 -11.51 7.92 4.85
N GLU A 107 -10.37 8.42 5.32
CA GLU A 107 -9.10 7.68 5.38
C GLU A 107 -8.83 7.05 6.75
N GLY A 108 -9.54 7.48 7.79
CA GLY A 108 -9.42 6.97 9.17
C GLY A 108 -10.53 6.01 9.57
#